data_AF-A0A8C7WZS2-F1
#
_entry.id   AF-A0A8C7WZS2-F1
#
_cell.length_a   1.000
_cell.length_b   1.000
_cell.length_c   1.000
_cell.angle_alpha   90.00
_cell.angle_beta   90.00
_cell.angle_gamma   90.00
#
_symmetry.space_group_name_H-M   'P 1'
#
loop_
_entity.id
_entity.type
_entity.pdbx_description
1 polymer ?
#
loop_
_entity_poly.entity_id
_entity_poly.type
_entity_poly.pdbx_seq_one_letter_code
_entity_poly.pdbx_strand_id
1 'polypeptide(L)'
;MPVARTWVCSKTYVTPRRPFEKSRLDQELKLIGEYGLRNKREVWRVKFTLAKIRKAARELLTLDEKDSRRLFEGNALLRRLVRIGVLDEGKMKLDYILGLKVEDFLERRLQTQVFKLGLAKSIHHARVLIRQRHIRQIMPDELVYLGFLAACIPIGFLFRYLSPSSKQGLALLLGLLTTLASCQIHTLHSLVTVIGTWIIIKSSGRLAPALCLSWTFLYLLFFRLVTRFDLPKPTPFANAIQLILTLKMVSLANEVHSFHMEKKKDVSSFSKPSVVGGLSQEPSLYDVLSYSYCYMGIMTGPFFRFQTFMDWLRQPNPQALPGWEPCVQRLKLVPVYSALFLGFNHFFPLDYVRTEEFLEQNIFFRMFYMVAVFFVFRMRFYAAWCGAEAGCITAGLGCYAEKALSKPGGGPTVNYSPDPNTTEKYDFKTIQNIDCYNTDFCVKVRHGMRYWNMTVQWWLHHYIYPNAPFKSYTLRAGWTMLISAYWHGLHPGYYLSFLTIPLCIAAESAMEASVRSKLGPAGQNIFDWVHWFLKMRAYDYMCMGFVLLKASDTINYWMSIYFIIHIIAVSCIITGRALKRGKREDRRGGKEEKKEGEKTEKTEDKVD
;
A
#
# COMPACT_ATOMS: atom_id res chain seq x y z
N MET A 1 18.49 15.43 26.75
CA MET A 1 17.31 16.16 27.27
C MET A 1 16.47 16.62 26.08
N PRO A 2 15.22 16.16 25.92
CA PRO A 2 14.34 16.69 24.87
C PRO A 2 13.71 18.00 25.34
N VAL A 3 13.84 19.04 24.52
CA VAL A 3 13.20 20.34 24.71
C VAL A 3 11.68 20.12 24.71
N ALA A 4 11.02 20.45 25.83
CA ALA A 4 9.58 20.43 25.95
C ALA A 4 8.95 21.26 24.82
N ARG A 5 8.14 20.63 23.96
CA ARG A 5 7.23 21.37 23.09
C ARG A 5 6.24 22.09 23.99
N THR A 6 6.42 23.39 24.16
CA THR A 6 5.40 24.23 24.76
C THR A 6 4.15 24.12 23.89
N TRP A 7 3.09 23.53 24.44
CA TRP A 7 1.79 23.50 23.79
C TRP A 7 1.31 24.93 23.63
N VAL A 8 1.31 25.44 22.39
CA VAL A 8 0.72 26.74 22.08
C VAL A 8 -0.80 26.58 22.11
N CYS A 9 -1.37 26.66 23.31
CA CYS A 9 -2.82 26.70 23.50
C CYS A 9 -3.36 28.05 23.04
N SER A 10 -4.32 28.03 22.11
CA SER A 10 -4.99 29.25 21.64
C SER A 10 -6.47 29.26 22.01
N LYS A 11 -7.01 30.44 22.32
CA LYS A 11 -8.44 30.60 22.59
C LYS A 11 -9.25 30.27 21.34
N THR A 12 -10.32 29.48 21.51
CA THR A 12 -11.23 29.04 20.43
C THR A 12 -12.60 29.72 20.47
N TYR A 13 -12.90 30.46 21.54
CA TYR A 13 -14.11 31.26 21.70
C TYR A 13 -13.83 32.43 22.64
N VAL A 14 -14.69 33.44 22.59
CA VAL A 14 -14.70 34.57 23.53
C VAL A 14 -16.12 34.73 24.06
N THR A 15 -16.24 34.93 25.37
CA THR A 15 -17.53 35.21 26.00
C THR A 15 -17.96 36.66 25.74
N PRO A 16 -19.27 36.92 25.62
CA PRO A 16 -19.78 38.28 25.43
C PRO A 16 -19.41 39.17 26.62
N ARG A 17 -19.08 40.44 26.35
CA ARG A 17 -18.74 41.43 27.40
C ARG A 17 -19.93 41.72 28.33
N ARG A 18 -21.15 41.75 27.78
CA ARG A 18 -22.42 41.94 28.51
C ARG A 18 -23.12 40.57 28.65
N PRO A 19 -23.10 39.95 29.85
CA PRO A 19 -23.61 38.58 30.01
C PRO A 19 -25.13 38.45 29.82
N PHE A 20 -25.90 39.48 30.19
CA PHE A 20 -27.37 39.44 30.20
C PHE A 20 -27.95 40.52 29.30
N GLU A 21 -27.94 40.28 28.00
CA GLU A 21 -28.54 41.16 27.00
C GLU A 21 -29.64 40.39 26.27
N LYS A 22 -30.90 40.79 26.48
CA LYS A 22 -32.09 40.05 26.04
C LYS A 22 -32.04 39.73 24.54
N SER A 23 -31.80 40.73 23.70
CA SER A 23 -31.71 40.58 22.24
C SER A 23 -30.68 39.54 21.80
N ARG A 24 -29.50 39.52 22.43
CA ARG A 24 -28.44 38.54 22.14
C ARG A 24 -28.82 37.14 22.63
N LEU A 25 -29.43 37.04 23.81
CA LEU A 25 -29.85 35.76 24.38
C LEU A 25 -30.91 35.10 23.49
N ASP A 26 -31.88 35.86 23.02
CA ASP A 26 -32.94 35.38 22.13
C ASP A 26 -32.37 34.89 20.80
N GLN A 27 -31.45 35.64 20.18
CA GLN A 27 -30.75 35.22 18.97
C GLN A 27 -29.91 33.95 19.17
N GLU A 28 -29.19 33.84 20.29
CA GLU A 28 -28.40 32.65 20.61
C GLU A 28 -29.29 31.42 20.82
N LEU A 29 -30.44 31.58 21.48
CA LEU A 29 -31.40 30.50 21.68
C LEU A 29 -32.03 30.04 20.35
N LYS A 30 -32.36 30.98 19.46
CA LYS A 30 -32.85 30.65 18.11
C LYS A 30 -31.85 29.79 17.34
N LEU A 31 -30.59 30.21 17.27
CA LEU A 31 -29.54 29.46 16.58
C LEU A 31 -29.29 28.07 17.21
N ILE A 32 -29.38 27.98 18.54
CA ILE A 32 -29.22 26.71 19.25
C ILE A 32 -30.34 25.74 18.88
N GLY A 33 -31.59 26.20 18.84
CA GLY A 33 -32.74 25.39 18.47
C GLY A 33 -32.70 24.97 17.00
N GLU A 34 -32.47 25.92 16.09
CA GLU A 34 -32.46 25.70 14.64
C GLU A 34 -31.37 24.73 14.20
N TYR A 35 -30.15 24.84 14.76
CA TYR A 35 -29.01 24.00 14.39
C TYR A 35 -28.72 22.85 15.36
N GLY A 36 -29.56 22.61 16.37
CA GLY A 36 -29.40 21.55 17.37
C GLY A 36 -28.06 21.60 18.11
N LEU A 37 -27.65 22.78 18.55
CA LEU A 37 -26.38 23.00 19.26
C LEU A 37 -26.50 22.58 20.73
N ARG A 38 -25.41 22.10 21.34
CA ARG A 38 -25.45 21.62 22.74
C ARG A 38 -25.46 22.76 23.75
N ASN A 39 -24.76 23.85 23.44
CA ASN A 39 -24.57 24.97 24.36
C ASN A 39 -24.19 26.25 23.61
N LYS A 40 -24.31 27.39 24.31
CA LYS A 40 -23.91 28.72 23.80
C LYS A 40 -22.43 28.80 23.42
N ARG A 41 -21.57 27.95 24.00
CA ARG A 41 -20.14 27.88 23.64
C ARG A 41 -19.93 27.46 22.18
N GLU A 42 -20.77 26.59 21.61
CA GLU A 42 -20.71 26.24 20.19
C GLU A 42 -20.99 27.46 19.30
N VAL A 43 -21.98 28.28 19.66
CA VAL A 43 -22.28 29.55 18.96
C VAL A 43 -21.11 30.53 19.09
N TRP A 44 -20.53 30.69 20.29
CA TRP A 44 -19.42 31.61 20.53
C TRP A 44 -18.14 31.21 19.80
N ARG A 45 -17.89 29.92 19.58
CA ARG A 45 -16.77 29.46 18.72
C ARG A 45 -16.93 29.94 17.29
N VAL A 46 -18.12 29.77 16.71
CA VAL A 46 -18.37 30.19 15.33
C VAL A 46 -18.30 31.72 15.21
N LYS A 47 -18.93 32.46 16.14
CA LYS A 47 -18.81 33.93 16.22
C LYS A 47 -17.36 34.39 16.30
N PHE A 48 -16.53 33.72 17.11
CA PHE A 48 -15.12 34.06 17.26
C PHE A 48 -14.30 33.75 16.00
N THR A 49 -14.53 32.61 15.36
CA THR A 49 -13.89 32.28 14.07
C THR A 49 -14.28 33.28 12.99
N LEU A 50 -15.56 33.63 12.87
CA LEU A 50 -16.05 34.65 11.93
C LEU A 50 -15.41 36.02 12.21
N ALA A 51 -15.30 36.41 13.48
CA ALA A 51 -14.65 37.66 13.86
C ALA A 51 -13.17 37.71 13.45
N LYS A 52 -12.42 36.60 13.61
CA LYS A 52 -11.03 36.48 13.13
C LYS A 52 -10.93 36.61 11.61
N ILE A 53 -11.80 35.90 10.89
CA ILE A 53 -11.84 35.93 9.42
C ILE A 53 -12.15 37.35 8.92
N ARG A 54 -13.17 38.00 9.49
CA ARG A 54 -13.51 39.38 9.15
C ARG A 54 -12.41 40.38 9.52
N LYS A 55 -11.70 40.16 10.62
CA LYS A 55 -10.56 41.01 11.01
C LYS A 55 -9.44 40.91 9.97
N ALA A 56 -9.04 39.69 9.59
CA ALA A 56 -8.06 39.48 8.54
C ALA A 56 -8.50 40.10 7.21
N ALA A 57 -9.77 39.92 6.83
CA ALA A 57 -10.30 40.54 5.62
C ALA A 57 -10.21 42.08 5.66
N ARG A 58 -10.55 42.73 6.79
CA ARG A 58 -10.42 44.20 6.93
C ARG A 58 -8.98 44.68 6.82
N GLU A 59 -8.04 43.99 7.45
CA GLU A 59 -6.61 44.33 7.38
C GLU A 59 -6.06 44.20 5.95
N LEU A 60 -6.53 43.21 5.20
CA LEU A 60 -6.16 43.05 3.79
C LEU A 60 -6.84 44.10 2.90
N LEU A 61 -8.07 44.51 3.26
CA LEU A 61 -8.83 45.51 2.52
C LEU A 61 -8.24 46.92 2.60
N THR A 62 -7.48 47.24 3.65
CA THR A 62 -6.79 48.55 3.79
C THR A 62 -5.54 48.68 2.91
N LEU A 63 -5.02 47.57 2.38
CA LEU A 63 -3.86 47.57 1.48
C LEU A 63 -4.29 47.85 0.05
N ASP A 64 -3.37 48.44 -0.74
CA ASP A 64 -3.58 48.67 -2.17
C ASP A 64 -3.93 47.36 -2.91
N GLU A 65 -4.72 47.46 -3.98
CA GLU A 65 -5.18 46.28 -4.72
C GLU A 65 -4.02 45.47 -5.32
N LYS A 66 -2.91 46.13 -5.66
CA LYS A 66 -1.72 45.49 -6.23
C LYS A 66 -0.71 45.04 -5.19
N ASP A 67 -0.98 45.24 -3.90
CA ASP A 67 -0.09 44.82 -2.83
C ASP A 67 0.09 43.30 -2.79
N SER A 68 1.34 42.86 -2.74
CA SER A 68 1.70 41.44 -2.78
C SER A 68 1.08 40.62 -1.64
N ARG A 69 0.94 41.21 -0.45
CA ARG A 69 0.38 40.55 0.73
C ARG A 69 -1.13 40.40 0.59
N ARG A 70 -1.82 41.41 0.07
CA ARG A 70 -3.26 41.36 -0.24
C ARG A 70 -3.57 40.25 -1.25
N LEU A 71 -2.80 40.16 -2.33
CA LEU A 71 -2.99 39.14 -3.36
C LEU A 71 -2.74 37.74 -2.82
N PHE A 72 -1.68 37.52 -2.05
CA PHE A 72 -1.34 36.19 -1.55
C PHE A 72 -2.25 35.74 -0.40
N GLU A 73 -2.31 36.50 0.70
CA GLU A 73 -3.10 36.16 1.88
C GLU A 73 -4.61 36.22 1.60
N GLY A 74 -5.05 37.19 0.78
CA GLY A 74 -6.45 37.35 0.40
C GLY A 74 -6.96 36.18 -0.42
N ASN A 75 -6.22 35.76 -1.45
CA ASN A 75 -6.59 34.58 -2.24
C ASN A 75 -6.53 33.30 -1.41
N ALA A 76 -5.59 33.17 -0.47
CA ALA A 76 -5.55 32.03 0.45
C ALA A 76 -6.79 31.99 1.35
N LEU A 77 -7.24 33.13 1.88
CA LEU A 77 -8.45 33.24 2.69
C LEU A 77 -9.71 32.89 1.89
N LEU A 78 -9.84 33.42 0.67
CA LEU A 78 -10.96 33.14 -0.24
C LEU A 78 -11.04 31.66 -0.60
N ARG A 79 -9.92 31.07 -1.06
CA ARG A 79 -9.84 29.63 -1.39
C ARG A 79 -10.23 28.76 -0.20
N ARG A 80 -9.87 29.14 1.02
CA ARG A 80 -10.26 28.41 2.23
C ARG A 80 -11.76 28.46 2.47
N LEU A 81 -12.40 29.61 2.30
CA LEU A 81 -13.85 29.78 2.50
C LEU A 81 -14.67 29.05 1.45
N VAL A 82 -14.22 29.10 0.19
CA VAL A 82 -14.83 28.36 -0.94
C VAL A 82 -14.68 26.85 -0.70
N ARG A 83 -13.51 26.37 -0.27
CA ARG A 83 -13.31 24.95 0.04
C ARG A 83 -14.22 24.42 1.15
N ILE A 84 -14.53 25.25 2.17
CA ILE A 84 -15.49 24.86 3.23
C ILE A 84 -16.94 24.94 2.70
N GLY A 85 -17.17 25.67 1.61
CA GLY A 85 -18.48 25.91 1.01
C GLY A 85 -19.28 27.00 1.71
N VAL A 86 -18.61 27.90 2.44
CA VAL A 86 -19.25 29.08 3.07
C VAL A 86 -19.46 30.19 2.05
N LEU A 87 -18.58 30.26 1.05
CA LEU A 87 -18.63 31.23 -0.04
C LEU A 87 -18.78 30.47 -1.36
N ASP A 88 -19.57 31.04 -2.28
CA ASP A 88 -19.79 30.50 -3.61
C ASP A 88 -18.60 30.81 -4.54
N GLU A 89 -18.37 29.97 -5.54
CA GLU A 89 -17.24 30.10 -6.49
C GLU A 89 -17.33 31.39 -7.32
N GLY A 90 -18.55 31.88 -7.57
CA GLY A 90 -18.79 33.16 -8.25
C GLY A 90 -18.52 34.41 -7.39
N LYS A 91 -18.26 34.27 -6.09
CA LYS A 91 -18.11 35.40 -5.14
C LYS A 91 -16.67 35.54 -4.61
N MET A 92 -15.68 35.45 -5.50
CA MET A 92 -14.24 35.53 -5.17
C MET A 92 -13.73 36.97 -4.93
N LYS A 93 -14.41 37.77 -4.10
CA LYS A 93 -13.94 39.11 -3.67
C LYS A 93 -13.89 39.19 -2.14
N LEU A 94 -12.89 39.90 -1.61
CA LEU A 94 -12.69 40.06 -0.16
C LEU A 94 -13.88 40.74 0.53
N ASP A 95 -14.59 41.63 -0.16
CA ASP A 95 -15.73 42.35 0.40
C ASP A 95 -16.87 41.43 0.83
N TYR A 96 -17.08 40.32 0.10
CA TYR A 96 -18.12 39.34 0.45
C TYR A 96 -17.86 38.65 1.80
N ILE A 97 -16.61 38.59 2.24
CA ILE A 97 -16.25 38.03 3.55
C ILE A 97 -16.85 38.85 4.69
N LEU A 98 -16.98 40.18 4.50
CA LEU A 98 -17.55 41.06 5.52
C LEU A 98 -19.05 40.80 5.73
N GLY A 99 -19.75 40.38 4.69
CA GLY A 99 -21.19 40.06 4.70
C GLY A 99 -21.55 38.69 5.29
N LEU A 100 -20.58 37.79 5.51
CA LEU A 100 -20.83 36.42 6.00
C LEU A 100 -21.51 36.42 7.37
N LYS A 101 -22.56 35.63 7.56
CA LYS A 101 -23.27 35.49 8.83
C LYS A 101 -22.84 34.23 9.59
N VAL A 102 -23.38 34.03 10.79
CA VAL A 102 -23.04 32.85 11.63
C VAL A 102 -23.68 31.58 11.04
N GLU A 103 -24.86 31.76 10.47
CA GLU A 103 -25.69 30.77 9.80
C GLU A 103 -24.91 30.10 8.65
N ASP A 104 -24.19 30.86 7.82
CA ASP A 104 -23.41 30.32 6.70
C ASP A 104 -22.39 29.26 7.14
N PHE A 105 -21.84 29.39 8.35
CA PHE A 105 -20.92 28.40 8.92
C PHE A 105 -21.65 27.22 9.58
N LEU A 106 -22.78 27.48 10.23
CA LEU A 106 -23.60 26.45 10.87
C LEU A 106 -24.27 25.55 9.82
N GLU A 107 -24.56 26.08 8.64
CA GLU A 107 -25.07 25.34 7.49
C GLU A 107 -24.09 24.28 6.99
N ARG A 108 -22.79 24.59 6.99
CA ARG A 108 -21.73 23.66 6.56
C ARG A 108 -21.32 22.65 7.62
N ARG A 109 -21.91 22.71 8.82
CA ARG A 109 -21.63 21.76 9.90
C ARG A 109 -22.19 20.39 9.55
N LEU A 110 -21.41 19.32 9.78
CA LEU A 110 -21.79 17.95 9.44
C LEU A 110 -23.18 17.56 9.96
N GLN A 111 -23.55 17.96 11.18
CA GLN A 111 -24.88 17.72 11.74
C GLN A 111 -26.01 18.29 10.86
N THR A 112 -25.85 19.53 10.39
CA THR A 112 -26.82 20.20 9.51
C THR A 112 -26.84 19.54 8.14
N GLN A 113 -25.67 19.20 7.59
CA GLN A 113 -25.55 18.51 6.30
C GLN A 113 -26.24 17.14 6.32
N VAL A 114 -26.05 16.36 7.37
CA VAL A 114 -26.71 15.05 7.55
C VAL A 114 -28.23 15.18 7.54
N PHE A 115 -28.76 16.20 8.23
CA PHE A 115 -30.20 16.46 8.26
C PHE A 115 -30.70 16.91 6.88
N LYS A 116 -30.00 17.84 6.21
CA LYS A 116 -30.35 18.33 4.86
C LYS A 116 -30.29 17.24 3.79
N LEU A 117 -29.40 16.26 3.93
CA LEU A 117 -29.29 15.10 3.04
C LEU A 117 -30.38 14.04 3.28
N GLY A 118 -31.31 14.25 4.23
CA GLY A 118 -32.39 13.32 4.54
C GLY A 118 -31.94 12.06 5.30
N LEU A 119 -30.68 11.99 5.74
CA LEU A 119 -30.13 10.83 6.46
C LEU A 119 -30.59 10.74 7.92
N ALA A 120 -31.21 11.80 8.45
CA ALA A 120 -31.73 11.85 9.81
C ALA A 120 -33.11 12.50 9.85
N LYS A 121 -34.00 11.97 10.71
CA LYS A 121 -35.37 12.49 10.92
C LYS A 121 -35.42 13.90 11.52
N SER A 122 -34.39 14.34 12.23
CA SER A 122 -34.28 15.67 12.84
C SER A 122 -32.83 16.07 13.03
N ILE A 123 -32.56 17.36 13.26
CA ILE A 123 -31.19 17.84 13.52
C ILE A 123 -30.60 17.28 14.82
N HIS A 124 -31.44 16.95 15.80
CA HIS A 124 -31.04 16.28 17.04
C HIS A 124 -30.71 14.80 16.78
N HIS A 125 -31.50 14.13 15.93
CA HIS A 125 -31.22 12.76 15.50
C HIS A 125 -29.90 12.68 14.71
N ALA A 126 -29.62 13.66 13.83
CA ALA A 126 -28.35 13.75 13.12
C ALA A 126 -27.15 13.81 14.09
N ARG A 127 -27.27 14.56 15.19
CA ARG A 127 -26.23 14.65 16.22
C ARG A 127 -25.98 13.32 16.92
N VAL A 128 -27.05 12.58 17.21
CA VAL A 128 -26.98 11.25 17.84
C VAL A 128 -26.34 10.24 16.89
N LEU A 129 -26.75 10.20 15.62
CA LEU A 129 -26.16 9.31 14.62
C LEU A 129 -24.67 9.56 14.39
N ILE A 130 -24.25 10.84 14.38
CA ILE A 130 -22.82 11.20 14.32
C ILE A 130 -22.10 10.71 15.58
N ARG A 131 -22.67 10.92 16.77
CA ARG A 131 -22.07 10.48 18.03
C ARG A 131 -21.97 8.95 18.14
N GLN A 132 -22.98 8.23 17.65
CA GLN A 132 -23.03 6.77 17.59
C GLN A 132 -22.20 6.19 16.45
N ARG A 133 -21.51 7.02 15.66
CA ARG A 133 -20.68 6.61 14.51
C ARG A 133 -21.46 5.84 13.42
N HIS A 134 -22.77 6.00 13.35
CA HIS A 134 -23.61 5.42 12.28
C HIS A 134 -23.41 6.15 10.95
N ILE A 135 -23.00 7.41 11.01
CA ILE A 135 -22.70 8.21 9.82
C ILE A 135 -21.21 8.11 9.56
N ARG A 136 -20.88 7.17 8.67
CA ARG A 136 -19.57 7.08 8.06
C ARG A 136 -19.68 7.64 6.66
N GLN A 137 -18.91 8.68 6.38
CA GLN A 137 -18.70 9.12 5.01
C GLN A 137 -17.90 8.01 4.33
N ILE A 138 -18.58 7.07 3.67
CA ILE A 138 -17.90 6.21 2.69
C ILE A 138 -17.42 7.17 1.62
N MET A 139 -16.09 7.24 1.46
CA MET A 139 -15.52 8.10 0.42
C MET A 139 -16.06 7.61 -0.92
N PRO A 140 -16.58 8.48 -1.80
CA PRO A 140 -17.03 8.09 -3.13
C PRO A 140 -16.01 7.21 -3.87
N ASP A 141 -14.72 7.46 -3.66
CA ASP A 141 -13.60 6.67 -4.20
C ASP A 141 -13.64 5.19 -3.80
N GLU A 142 -14.02 4.84 -2.56
CA GLU A 142 -14.07 3.43 -2.14
C GLU A 142 -15.23 2.68 -2.81
N LEU A 143 -16.35 3.37 -3.08
CA LEU A 143 -17.48 2.81 -3.84
C LEU A 143 -17.13 2.63 -5.31
N VAL A 144 -16.48 3.63 -5.93
CA VAL A 144 -15.99 3.55 -7.31
C VAL A 144 -15.01 2.38 -7.45
N TYR A 145 -14.10 2.24 -6.50
CA TYR A 145 -13.13 1.13 -6.45
C TYR A 145 -13.81 -0.24 -6.36
N LEU A 146 -14.77 -0.41 -5.45
CA LEU A 146 -15.51 -1.66 -5.30
C LEU A 146 -16.34 -1.97 -6.54
N GLY A 147 -17.00 -0.96 -7.11
CA GLY A 147 -17.77 -1.07 -8.34
C GLY A 147 -16.91 -1.53 -9.51
N PHE A 148 -15.68 -1.01 -9.63
CA PHE A 148 -14.74 -1.46 -10.66
C PHE A 148 -14.34 -2.93 -10.48
N LEU A 149 -13.93 -3.33 -9.27
CA LEU A 149 -13.58 -4.73 -9.00
C LEU A 149 -14.74 -5.69 -9.28
N ALA A 150 -15.96 -5.30 -8.89
CA ALA A 150 -17.16 -6.09 -9.17
C ALA A 150 -17.47 -6.16 -10.67
N ALA A 151 -17.31 -5.07 -11.41
CA ALA A 151 -17.55 -5.01 -12.86
C ALA A 151 -16.53 -5.83 -13.67
N CYS A 152 -15.27 -5.91 -13.22
CA CYS A 152 -14.25 -6.72 -13.90
C CYS A 152 -14.62 -8.20 -14.03
N ILE A 153 -15.35 -8.76 -13.07
CA ILE A 153 -15.69 -10.19 -13.01
C ILE A 153 -16.61 -10.61 -14.17
N PRO A 154 -17.83 -10.04 -14.35
CA PRO A 154 -18.70 -10.38 -15.47
C PRO A 154 -18.10 -9.96 -16.82
N ILE A 155 -17.42 -8.81 -16.89
CA ILE A 155 -16.73 -8.37 -18.11
C ILE A 155 -15.70 -9.41 -18.55
N GLY A 156 -14.95 -10.00 -17.62
CA GLY A 156 -13.96 -11.04 -17.94
C GLY A 156 -14.55 -12.22 -18.72
N PHE A 157 -15.75 -12.70 -18.37
CA PHE A 157 -16.40 -13.77 -19.14
C PHE A 157 -16.68 -13.37 -20.59
N LEU A 158 -17.12 -12.12 -20.82
CA LEU A 158 -17.38 -11.61 -22.17
C LEU A 158 -16.09 -11.59 -23.02
N PHE A 159 -14.95 -11.28 -22.42
CA PHE A 159 -13.67 -11.25 -23.11
C PHE A 159 -13.24 -12.59 -23.70
N ARG A 160 -13.77 -13.72 -23.21
CA ARG A 160 -13.46 -15.04 -23.77
C ARG A 160 -14.03 -15.26 -25.17
N TYR A 161 -15.09 -14.53 -25.54
CA TYR A 161 -15.75 -14.64 -26.85
C TYR A 161 -15.13 -13.75 -27.93
N LEU A 162 -14.19 -12.88 -27.54
CA LEU A 162 -13.61 -11.89 -28.43
C LEU A 162 -12.40 -12.46 -29.19
N SER A 163 -12.24 -12.00 -30.44
CA SER A 163 -11.02 -12.22 -31.21
C SER A 163 -9.81 -11.54 -30.55
N PRO A 164 -8.56 -11.97 -30.81
CA PRO A 164 -7.36 -11.36 -30.23
C PRO A 164 -7.29 -9.84 -30.41
N SER A 165 -7.57 -9.33 -31.60
CA SER A 165 -7.55 -7.89 -31.89
C SER A 165 -8.66 -7.14 -31.13
N SER A 166 -9.85 -7.72 -31.07
CA SER A 166 -10.98 -7.15 -30.30
C SER A 166 -10.68 -7.16 -28.79
N LYS A 167 -10.07 -8.23 -28.25
CA LYS A 167 -9.61 -8.29 -26.85
C LYS A 167 -8.63 -7.15 -26.55
N GLN A 168 -7.63 -6.96 -27.41
CA GLN A 168 -6.61 -5.92 -27.22
C GLN A 168 -7.21 -4.52 -27.24
N GLY A 169 -7.99 -4.19 -28.28
CA GLY A 169 -8.62 -2.88 -28.44
C GLY A 169 -9.63 -2.56 -27.33
N LEU A 170 -10.51 -3.51 -26.99
CA LEU A 170 -11.52 -3.29 -25.95
C LEU A 170 -10.89 -3.22 -24.55
N ALA A 171 -9.86 -4.02 -24.25
CA ALA A 171 -9.16 -3.95 -22.97
C ALA A 171 -8.47 -2.60 -22.78
N LEU A 172 -7.84 -2.08 -23.83
CA LEU A 172 -7.25 -0.75 -23.87
C LEU A 172 -8.31 0.33 -23.66
N LEU A 173 -9.42 0.26 -24.39
CA LEU A 173 -10.50 1.24 -24.32
C LEU A 173 -11.10 1.30 -22.90
N LEU A 174 -11.48 0.15 -22.33
CA LEU A 174 -12.07 0.07 -21.00
C LEU A 174 -11.10 0.57 -19.92
N GLY A 175 -9.82 0.20 -19.99
CA GLY A 175 -8.84 0.65 -19.02
C GLY A 175 -8.50 2.14 -19.15
N LEU A 176 -8.43 2.68 -20.37
CA LEU A 176 -8.27 4.12 -20.61
C LEU A 176 -9.48 4.91 -20.11
N LEU A 177 -10.71 4.49 -20.42
CA LEU A 177 -11.93 5.15 -19.95
C LEU A 177 -11.99 5.15 -18.42
N THR A 178 -11.68 4.01 -17.79
CA THR A 178 -11.62 3.91 -16.32
C THR A 178 -10.55 4.84 -15.76
N THR A 179 -9.37 4.91 -16.37
CA THR A 179 -8.28 5.78 -15.93
C THR A 179 -8.66 7.25 -16.08
N LEU A 180 -9.22 7.66 -17.21
CA LEU A 180 -9.66 9.03 -17.45
C LEU A 180 -10.77 9.45 -16.49
N ALA A 181 -11.76 8.58 -16.26
CA ALA A 181 -12.86 8.84 -15.34
C ALA A 181 -12.38 8.98 -13.88
N SER A 182 -11.45 8.12 -13.45
CA SER A 182 -11.00 8.06 -12.05
C SER A 182 -9.84 9.02 -11.72
N CYS A 183 -8.95 9.28 -12.68
CA CYS A 183 -7.75 10.10 -12.50
C CYS A 183 -7.86 11.49 -13.11
N GLN A 184 -8.78 11.72 -14.05
CA GLN A 184 -8.93 12.99 -14.76
C GLN A 184 -7.58 13.45 -15.36
N ILE A 185 -7.17 14.70 -15.11
CA ILE A 185 -5.90 15.29 -15.57
C ILE A 185 -4.68 14.47 -15.14
N HIS A 186 -4.75 13.74 -14.02
CA HIS A 186 -3.64 12.92 -13.53
C HIS A 186 -3.33 11.70 -14.41
N THR A 187 -4.19 11.36 -15.37
CA THR A 187 -3.92 10.35 -16.41
C THR A 187 -2.68 10.69 -17.26
N LEU A 188 -2.33 11.99 -17.35
CA LEU A 188 -1.11 12.41 -18.02
C LEU A 188 0.15 11.85 -17.35
N HIS A 189 0.16 11.65 -16.04
CA HIS A 189 1.32 11.10 -15.33
C HIS A 189 1.64 9.66 -15.76
N SER A 190 0.59 8.82 -15.84
CA SER A 190 0.73 7.45 -16.33
C SER A 190 1.16 7.44 -17.80
N LEU A 191 0.61 8.35 -18.63
CA LEU A 191 0.94 8.42 -20.04
C LEU A 191 2.41 8.80 -20.27
N VAL A 192 2.91 9.82 -19.58
CA VAL A 192 4.31 10.24 -19.66
C VAL A 192 5.23 9.09 -19.27
N THR A 193 4.89 8.35 -18.22
CA THR A 193 5.67 7.18 -17.79
C THR A 193 5.77 6.11 -18.88
N VAL A 194 4.65 5.78 -19.50
CA VAL A 194 4.56 4.76 -20.57
C VAL A 194 5.31 5.19 -21.82
N ILE A 195 5.06 6.41 -22.31
CA ILE A 195 5.72 6.95 -23.51
C ILE A 195 7.23 7.10 -23.29
N GLY A 196 7.66 7.63 -22.15
CA GLY A 196 9.08 7.74 -21.83
C GLY A 196 9.78 6.38 -21.79
N THR A 197 9.11 5.36 -21.25
CA THR A 197 9.64 3.98 -21.25
C THR A 197 9.76 3.45 -22.69
N TRP A 198 8.74 3.63 -23.52
CA TRP A 198 8.78 3.20 -24.92
C TRP A 198 9.91 3.87 -25.71
N ILE A 199 10.10 5.18 -25.54
CA ILE A 199 11.22 5.93 -26.15
C ILE A 199 12.56 5.34 -25.71
N ILE A 200 12.77 5.12 -24.40
CA ILE A 200 14.02 4.56 -23.88
C ILE A 200 14.30 3.16 -24.46
N ILE A 201 13.28 2.31 -24.55
CA ILE A 201 13.42 0.96 -25.13
C ILE A 201 13.86 1.05 -26.60
N LYS A 202 13.26 1.96 -27.39
CA LYS A 202 13.61 2.14 -28.81
C LYS A 202 14.98 2.79 -29.02
N SER A 203 15.39 3.72 -28.15
CA SER A 203 16.62 4.49 -28.33
C SER A 203 17.86 3.88 -27.69
N SER A 204 17.73 3.00 -26.69
CA SER A 204 18.87 2.58 -25.86
C SER A 204 18.87 1.08 -25.53
N GLY A 205 18.99 0.20 -26.53
CA GLY A 205 18.82 -1.25 -26.36
C GLY A 205 19.66 -1.91 -25.24
N ARG A 206 20.94 -1.55 -25.06
CA ARG A 206 21.79 -2.18 -24.03
C ARG A 206 21.55 -1.63 -22.61
N LEU A 207 21.27 -0.34 -22.50
CA LEU A 207 21.08 0.36 -21.21
C LEU A 207 19.60 0.49 -20.81
N ALA A 208 18.67 0.08 -21.69
CA ALA A 208 17.22 0.22 -21.52
C ALA A 208 16.72 -0.25 -20.15
N PRO A 209 17.09 -1.43 -19.61
CA PRO A 209 16.61 -1.86 -18.29
C PRO A 209 16.97 -0.87 -17.16
N ALA A 210 18.21 -0.40 -17.12
CA ALA A 210 18.69 0.52 -16.08
C ALA A 210 18.11 1.94 -16.27
N LEU A 211 18.03 2.42 -17.51
CA LEU A 211 17.45 3.72 -17.84
C LEU A 211 15.95 3.75 -17.55
N CYS A 212 15.21 2.67 -17.85
CA CYS A 212 13.78 2.55 -17.53
C CYS A 212 13.54 2.47 -16.02
N LEU A 213 14.39 1.75 -15.27
CA LEU A 213 14.30 1.74 -13.80
C LEU A 213 14.51 3.15 -13.24
N SER A 214 15.56 3.85 -13.70
CA SER A 214 15.82 5.24 -13.30
C SER A 214 14.68 6.18 -13.69
N TRP A 215 14.20 6.12 -14.93
CA TRP A 215 13.09 6.92 -15.44
C TRP A 215 11.82 6.74 -14.60
N THR A 216 11.39 5.50 -14.39
CA THR A 216 10.15 5.21 -13.67
C THR A 216 10.22 5.60 -12.19
N PHE A 217 11.37 5.42 -11.53
CA PHE A 217 11.55 5.81 -10.12
C PHE A 217 11.74 7.32 -9.95
N LEU A 218 12.46 8.00 -10.85
CA LEU A 218 12.56 9.47 -10.85
C LEU A 218 11.21 10.11 -11.18
N TYR A 219 10.43 9.52 -12.08
CA TYR A 219 9.08 10.01 -12.36
C TYR A 219 8.15 9.79 -11.17
N LEU A 220 8.26 8.65 -10.45
CA LEU A 220 7.57 8.45 -9.17
C LEU A 220 7.96 9.52 -8.13
N LEU A 221 9.22 9.96 -8.08
CA LEU A 221 9.65 11.07 -7.23
C LEU A 221 8.90 12.36 -7.59
N PHE A 222 8.94 12.72 -8.87
CA PHE A 222 8.27 13.90 -9.40
C PHE A 222 6.77 13.84 -9.11
N PHE A 223 6.12 12.72 -9.40
CA PHE A 223 4.70 12.46 -9.16
C PHE A 223 4.29 12.73 -7.70
N ARG A 224 5.17 12.41 -6.74
CA ARG A 224 4.90 12.64 -5.30
C ARG A 224 5.25 14.04 -4.83
N LEU A 225 6.16 14.72 -5.53
CA LEU A 225 6.56 16.09 -5.27
C LEU A 225 5.80 17.09 -6.14
N VAL A 226 4.80 16.65 -6.92
CA VAL A 226 4.11 17.46 -7.91
C VAL A 226 3.51 18.74 -7.31
N THR A 227 3.03 18.67 -6.06
CA THR A 227 2.47 19.83 -5.33
C THR A 227 3.52 20.86 -4.92
N ARG A 228 4.83 20.52 -4.97
CA ARG A 228 5.93 21.49 -4.80
C ARG A 228 6.13 22.36 -6.05
N PHE A 229 5.56 21.94 -7.17
CA PHE A 229 5.55 22.66 -8.45
C PHE A 229 4.18 23.28 -8.74
N ASP A 230 3.36 23.51 -7.70
CA ASP A 230 2.00 24.09 -7.79
C ASP A 230 1.01 23.31 -8.69
N LEU A 231 1.30 22.05 -8.98
CA LEU A 231 0.41 21.15 -9.71
C LEU A 231 -0.60 20.47 -8.75
N PRO A 232 -1.79 20.06 -9.26
CA PRO A 232 -2.81 19.43 -8.44
C PRO A 232 -2.30 18.15 -7.78
N LYS A 233 -2.76 17.88 -6.55
CA LYS A 233 -2.38 16.66 -5.82
C LYS A 233 -2.97 15.43 -6.51
N PRO A 234 -2.17 14.39 -6.82
CA PRO A 234 -2.67 13.19 -7.48
C PRO A 234 -3.73 12.46 -6.64
N THR A 235 -4.73 11.89 -7.33
CA THR A 235 -5.76 11.07 -6.70
C THR A 235 -5.19 9.73 -6.20
N PRO A 236 -5.85 9.07 -5.24
CA PRO A 236 -5.46 7.72 -4.81
C PRO A 236 -5.42 6.72 -5.97
N PHE A 237 -6.32 6.86 -6.95
CA PHE A 237 -6.36 6.06 -8.17
C PHE A 237 -5.14 6.29 -9.06
N ALA A 238 -4.77 7.56 -9.30
CA ALA A 238 -3.59 7.90 -10.08
C ALA A 238 -2.33 7.29 -9.43
N ASN A 239 -2.24 7.35 -8.10
CA ASN A 239 -1.15 6.70 -7.37
C ASN A 239 -1.14 5.18 -7.59
N ALA A 240 -2.28 4.50 -7.43
CA ALA A 240 -2.36 3.05 -7.62
C ALA A 240 -1.96 2.60 -9.03
N ILE A 241 -2.45 3.31 -10.06
CA ILE A 241 -2.11 3.05 -11.46
C ILE A 241 -0.62 3.30 -11.70
N GLN A 242 -0.08 4.41 -11.22
CA GLN A 242 1.33 4.74 -11.35
C GLN A 242 2.23 3.66 -10.73
N LEU A 243 1.87 3.13 -9.56
CA LEU A 243 2.61 2.06 -8.89
C LEU A 243 2.68 0.77 -9.73
N ILE A 244 1.55 0.33 -10.30
CA ILE A 244 1.51 -0.87 -11.16
C ILE A 244 2.26 -0.62 -12.48
N LEU A 245 2.12 0.56 -13.07
CA LEU A 245 2.83 0.91 -14.31
C LEU A 245 4.34 0.93 -14.13
N THR A 246 4.86 1.41 -13.00
CA THR A 246 6.30 1.32 -12.71
C THR A 246 6.79 -0.12 -12.79
N LEU A 247 6.06 -1.09 -12.22
CA LEU A 247 6.43 -2.49 -12.28
C LEU A 247 6.37 -3.02 -13.73
N LYS A 248 5.24 -2.77 -14.42
CA LYS A 248 5.02 -3.18 -15.81
C LYS A 248 6.09 -2.66 -16.77
N MET A 249 6.45 -1.38 -16.65
CA MET A 249 7.38 -0.69 -17.56
C MET A 249 8.82 -1.17 -17.39
N VAL A 250 9.27 -1.36 -16.15
CA VAL A 250 10.60 -1.93 -15.89
C VAL A 250 10.66 -3.38 -16.36
N SER A 251 9.62 -4.18 -16.12
CA SER A 251 9.57 -5.56 -16.61
C SER A 251 9.61 -5.63 -18.13
N LEU A 252 8.82 -4.80 -18.81
CA LEU A 252 8.81 -4.70 -20.27
C LEU A 252 10.20 -4.40 -20.83
N ALA A 253 10.91 -3.41 -20.25
CA ALA A 253 12.26 -3.06 -20.68
C ALA A 253 13.25 -4.21 -20.53
N ASN A 254 13.12 -5.01 -19.46
CA ASN A 254 13.94 -6.20 -19.26
C ASN A 254 13.56 -7.33 -20.25
N GLU A 255 12.27 -7.55 -20.50
CA GLU A 255 11.81 -8.58 -21.45
C GLU A 255 12.26 -8.27 -22.89
N VAL A 256 12.19 -7.00 -23.32
CA VAL A 256 12.71 -6.57 -24.64
C VAL A 256 14.22 -6.68 -24.71
N HIS A 257 14.93 -6.33 -23.64
CA HIS A 257 16.38 -6.48 -23.59
C HIS A 257 16.82 -7.95 -23.69
N SER A 258 16.18 -8.86 -22.95
CA SER A 258 16.43 -10.30 -23.05
C SER A 258 16.15 -10.82 -24.45
N PHE A 259 15.04 -10.42 -25.07
CA PHE A 259 14.71 -10.75 -26.46
C PHE A 259 15.81 -10.32 -27.44
N HIS A 260 16.32 -9.09 -27.33
CA HIS A 260 17.41 -8.62 -28.18
C HIS A 260 18.73 -9.37 -27.92
N MET A 261 19.02 -9.74 -26.68
CA MET A 261 20.21 -10.54 -26.34
C MET A 261 20.12 -11.96 -26.88
N GLU A 262 18.95 -12.60 -26.80
CA GLU A 262 18.70 -13.93 -27.33
C GLU A 262 18.75 -13.94 -28.86
N LYS A 263 18.11 -12.98 -29.52
CA LYS A 263 18.17 -12.84 -30.97
C LYS A 263 19.61 -12.70 -31.48
N LYS A 264 20.46 -11.97 -30.75
CA LYS A 264 21.90 -11.88 -31.07
C LYS A 264 22.63 -13.22 -30.87
N LYS A 265 22.30 -13.94 -29.79
CA LYS A 265 22.90 -15.26 -29.50
C LYS A 265 22.47 -16.33 -30.50
N ASP A 266 21.21 -16.34 -30.93
CA ASP A 266 20.68 -17.27 -31.91
C ASP A 266 21.42 -17.10 -33.25
N VAL A 267 21.57 -15.86 -33.72
CA VAL A 267 22.37 -15.53 -34.92
C VAL A 267 23.83 -15.94 -34.77
N SER A 268 24.42 -15.86 -33.57
CA SER A 268 25.84 -16.21 -33.37
C SER A 268 26.12 -17.68 -33.08
N SER A 269 25.15 -18.45 -32.58
CA SER A 269 25.38 -19.81 -32.05
C SER A 269 24.45 -20.89 -32.60
N PHE A 270 23.49 -20.54 -33.47
CA PHE A 270 22.47 -21.44 -34.04
C PHE A 270 21.79 -22.32 -32.99
N SER A 271 21.70 -21.84 -31.75
CA SER A 271 21.15 -22.58 -30.62
C SER A 271 19.69 -22.19 -30.40
N LYS A 272 18.83 -23.19 -30.18
CA LYS A 272 17.40 -22.94 -29.92
C LYS A 272 17.23 -21.98 -28.73
N PRO A 273 16.26 -21.05 -28.79
CA PRO A 273 16.00 -20.15 -27.68
C PRO A 273 15.65 -20.95 -26.42
N SER A 274 16.42 -20.73 -25.35
CA SER A 274 16.23 -21.34 -24.02
C SER A 274 15.24 -20.56 -23.13
N VAL A 275 14.79 -19.42 -23.64
CA VAL A 275 13.74 -18.48 -23.20
C VAL A 275 12.37 -19.07 -22.87
N VAL A 276 12.16 -19.78 -21.75
CA VAL A 276 10.77 -20.16 -21.38
C VAL A 276 9.92 -18.90 -21.16
N GLY A 277 8.90 -18.70 -22.00
CA GLY A 277 8.03 -17.52 -21.93
C GLY A 277 8.78 -16.21 -22.20
N GLY A 278 9.69 -16.22 -23.18
CA GLY A 278 10.31 -15.02 -23.77
C GLY A 278 9.45 -14.41 -24.88
N LEU A 279 9.75 -13.16 -25.25
CA LEU A 279 9.02 -12.46 -26.32
C LEU A 279 9.28 -13.10 -27.68
N SER A 280 8.23 -13.26 -28.48
CA SER A 280 8.36 -13.72 -29.88
C SER A 280 8.72 -12.59 -30.84
N GLN A 281 8.29 -11.37 -30.51
CA GLN A 281 8.47 -10.18 -31.34
C GLN A 281 8.64 -8.95 -30.45
N GLU A 282 9.29 -7.92 -30.99
CA GLU A 282 9.41 -6.66 -30.29
C GLU A 282 8.05 -5.94 -30.24
N PRO A 283 7.62 -5.42 -29.08
CA PRO A 283 6.32 -4.78 -28.93
C PRO A 283 6.24 -3.46 -29.69
N SER A 284 5.10 -3.23 -30.35
CA SER A 284 4.75 -1.94 -30.94
C SER A 284 4.29 -0.94 -29.87
N LEU A 285 4.20 0.35 -30.21
CA LEU A 285 3.64 1.34 -29.30
C LEU A 285 2.19 0.99 -28.89
N TYR A 286 1.41 0.45 -29.84
CA TYR A 286 0.05 -0.01 -29.58
C TYR A 286 0.01 -1.15 -28.56
N ASP A 287 0.93 -2.11 -28.65
CA ASP A 287 1.02 -3.21 -27.69
C ASP A 287 1.40 -2.71 -26.29
N VAL A 288 2.36 -1.78 -26.21
CA VAL A 288 2.79 -1.18 -24.94
C VAL A 288 1.64 -0.40 -24.29
N LEU A 289 0.89 0.40 -25.06
CA LEU A 289 -0.28 1.11 -24.56
C LEU A 289 -1.38 0.14 -24.10
N SER A 290 -1.65 -0.90 -24.89
CA SER A 290 -2.67 -1.93 -24.59
C SER A 290 -2.34 -2.70 -23.30
N TYR A 291 -1.08 -3.07 -23.11
CA TYR A 291 -0.61 -3.73 -21.89
C TYR A 291 -0.66 -2.80 -20.67
N SER A 292 -0.27 -1.53 -20.85
CA SER A 292 -0.23 -0.52 -19.79
C SER A 292 -1.63 -0.22 -19.25
N TYR A 293 -2.57 0.05 -20.15
CA TYR A 293 -3.95 0.40 -19.85
C TYR A 293 -4.91 -0.77 -20.03
N CYS A 294 -4.43 -2.00 -19.87
CA CYS A 294 -5.31 -3.16 -19.78
C CYS A 294 -6.19 -3.03 -18.53
N TYR A 295 -7.52 -3.09 -18.68
CA TYR A 295 -8.45 -2.95 -17.55
C TYR A 295 -8.18 -3.94 -16.40
N MET A 296 -7.69 -5.15 -16.70
CA MET A 296 -7.37 -6.15 -15.68
C MET A 296 -6.13 -5.76 -14.88
N GLY A 297 -6.31 -5.64 -13.56
CA GLY A 297 -5.24 -5.37 -12.61
C GLY A 297 -4.72 -3.92 -12.62
N ILE A 298 -5.35 -3.00 -13.36
CA ILE A 298 -4.88 -1.61 -13.48
C ILE A 298 -4.89 -0.83 -12.16
N MET A 299 -5.86 -1.09 -11.28
CA MET A 299 -6.02 -0.36 -10.01
C MET A 299 -5.45 -1.09 -8.78
N THR A 300 -5.37 -2.41 -8.80
CA THR A 300 -5.16 -3.23 -7.58
C THR A 300 -4.09 -4.31 -7.75
N GLY A 301 -3.53 -4.45 -8.96
CA GLY A 301 -2.85 -5.67 -9.38
C GLY A 301 -3.85 -6.82 -9.59
N PRO A 302 -3.37 -8.05 -9.82
CA PRO A 302 -1.97 -8.49 -9.77
C PRO A 302 -1.06 -7.83 -10.81
N PHE A 303 0.24 -7.75 -10.51
CA PHE A 303 1.25 -7.51 -11.54
C PHE A 303 1.42 -8.78 -12.39
N PHE A 304 1.57 -8.61 -13.70
CA PHE A 304 1.87 -9.68 -14.66
C PHE A 304 2.80 -9.12 -15.74
N ARG A 305 3.60 -9.99 -16.36
CA ARG A 305 4.56 -9.65 -17.42
C ARG A 305 3.87 -9.32 -18.74
N PHE A 306 4.61 -8.68 -19.66
CA PHE A 306 4.11 -8.42 -21.00
C PHE A 306 3.87 -9.73 -21.76
N GLN A 307 4.73 -10.74 -21.58
CA GLN A 307 4.48 -12.05 -22.20
C GLN A 307 3.15 -12.67 -21.74
N THR A 308 2.81 -12.59 -20.44
CA THR A 308 1.53 -13.10 -19.92
C THR A 308 0.32 -12.40 -20.54
N PHE A 309 0.44 -11.10 -20.84
CA PHE A 309 -0.58 -10.36 -21.59
C PHE A 309 -0.72 -10.86 -23.03
N MET A 310 0.41 -11.10 -23.71
CA MET A 310 0.41 -11.64 -25.08
C MET A 310 -0.15 -13.06 -25.15
N ASP A 311 0.18 -13.91 -24.17
CA ASP A 311 -0.36 -15.26 -24.06
C ASP A 311 -1.88 -15.24 -23.94
N TRP A 312 -2.43 -14.33 -23.13
CA TRP A 312 -3.87 -14.15 -22.97
C TRP A 312 -4.58 -13.71 -24.26
N LEU A 313 -3.97 -12.79 -25.02
CA LEU A 313 -4.51 -12.36 -26.32
C LEU A 313 -4.55 -13.52 -27.31
N ARG A 314 -3.53 -14.38 -27.30
CA ARG A 314 -3.32 -15.47 -28.28
C ARG A 314 -3.79 -16.85 -27.81
N GLN A 315 -4.62 -16.90 -26.76
CA GLN A 315 -5.16 -18.16 -26.26
C GLN A 315 -5.92 -18.93 -27.36
N PRO A 316 -5.57 -20.20 -27.63
CA PRO A 316 -6.14 -20.95 -28.76
C PRO A 316 -7.63 -21.26 -28.56
N ASN A 317 -8.03 -21.66 -27.36
CA ASN A 317 -9.44 -21.92 -27.03
C ASN A 317 -9.81 -21.33 -25.66
N PRO A 318 -10.11 -20.01 -25.58
CA PRO A 318 -10.42 -19.34 -24.32
C PRO A 318 -11.69 -19.87 -23.63
N GLN A 319 -12.62 -20.44 -24.41
CA GLN A 319 -13.90 -20.95 -23.92
C GLN A 319 -13.76 -22.28 -23.19
N ALA A 320 -12.78 -23.11 -23.58
CA ALA A 320 -12.49 -24.37 -22.91
C ALA A 320 -11.76 -24.21 -21.57
N LEU A 321 -11.19 -23.03 -21.29
CA LEU A 321 -10.46 -22.80 -20.05
C LEU A 321 -11.42 -22.76 -18.85
N PRO A 322 -11.03 -23.25 -17.67
CA PRO A 322 -11.85 -23.11 -16.48
C PRO A 322 -12.04 -21.63 -16.12
N GLY A 323 -13.23 -21.25 -15.67
CA GLY A 323 -13.56 -19.86 -15.35
C GLY A 323 -14.44 -19.72 -14.14
N TRP A 324 -15.63 -20.32 -14.17
CA TRP A 324 -16.60 -20.23 -13.08
C TRP A 324 -16.08 -20.85 -11.78
N GLU A 325 -15.67 -22.12 -11.82
CA GLU A 325 -15.25 -22.83 -10.62
C GLU A 325 -14.04 -22.17 -9.92
N PRO A 326 -12.92 -21.85 -10.59
CA PRO A 326 -11.81 -21.16 -9.94
C PRO A 326 -12.19 -19.76 -9.42
N CYS A 327 -13.08 -19.05 -10.12
CA CYS A 327 -13.58 -17.75 -9.69
C CYS A 327 -14.35 -17.86 -8.37
N VAL A 328 -15.31 -18.79 -8.27
CA VAL A 328 -16.07 -19.04 -7.04
C VAL A 328 -15.15 -19.47 -5.91
N GLN A 329 -14.20 -20.38 -6.18
CA GLN A 329 -13.21 -20.79 -5.17
C GLN A 329 -12.39 -19.61 -4.64
N ARG A 330 -12.06 -18.64 -5.50
CA ARG A 330 -11.31 -17.45 -5.11
C ARG A 330 -12.17 -16.43 -4.36
N LEU A 331 -13.43 -16.28 -4.73
CA LEU A 331 -14.37 -15.32 -4.11
C LEU A 331 -15.02 -15.83 -2.83
N LYS A 332 -15.02 -17.13 -2.54
CA LYS A 332 -15.78 -17.73 -1.43
C LYS A 332 -15.56 -17.05 -0.06
N LEU A 333 -14.35 -16.55 0.21
CA LEU A 333 -14.01 -15.88 1.47
C LEU A 333 -14.09 -14.35 1.41
N VAL A 334 -14.27 -13.75 0.22
CA VAL A 334 -14.32 -12.28 0.06
C VAL A 334 -15.45 -11.64 0.87
N PRO A 335 -16.68 -12.19 0.93
CA PRO A 335 -17.73 -11.65 1.80
C PRO A 335 -17.33 -11.69 3.28
N VAL A 336 -16.69 -12.78 3.72
CA VAL A 336 -16.23 -12.95 5.10
C VAL A 336 -15.15 -11.93 5.45
N TYR A 337 -14.13 -11.78 4.60
CA TYR A 337 -13.08 -10.77 4.78
C TYR A 337 -13.65 -9.36 4.78
N SER A 338 -14.62 -9.07 3.92
CA SER A 338 -15.27 -7.75 3.84
C SER A 338 -16.07 -7.44 5.11
N ALA A 339 -16.84 -8.40 5.61
CA ALA A 339 -17.59 -8.26 6.86
C ALA A 339 -16.66 -8.05 8.07
N LEU A 340 -15.59 -8.85 8.16
CA LEU A 340 -14.58 -8.72 9.21
C LEU A 340 -13.85 -7.37 9.15
N PHE A 341 -13.47 -6.92 7.95
CA PHE A 341 -12.90 -5.59 7.73
C PHE A 341 -13.83 -4.49 8.23
N LEU A 342 -15.09 -4.48 7.80
CA LEU A 342 -16.04 -3.44 8.17
C LEU A 342 -16.34 -3.44 9.68
N GLY A 343 -16.55 -4.62 10.25
CA GLY A 343 -16.81 -4.81 11.68
C GLY A 343 -15.64 -4.36 12.55
N PHE A 344 -14.45 -4.92 12.34
CA PHE A 344 -13.28 -4.55 13.16
C PHE A 344 -12.85 -3.11 12.94
N ASN A 345 -12.94 -2.56 11.72
CA ASN A 345 -12.59 -1.16 11.49
C ASN A 345 -13.56 -0.19 12.19
N HIS A 346 -14.82 -0.61 12.43
CA HIS A 346 -15.76 0.21 13.20
C HIS A 346 -15.34 0.32 14.68
N PHE A 347 -14.92 -0.80 15.28
CA PHE A 347 -14.51 -0.85 16.69
C PHE A 347 -13.08 -0.35 16.93
N PHE A 348 -12.17 -0.61 15.99
CA PHE A 348 -10.73 -0.31 16.10
C PHE A 348 -10.27 0.63 14.96
N PRO A 349 -10.79 1.87 14.89
CA PRO A 349 -10.40 2.82 13.85
C PRO A 349 -8.94 3.27 14.02
N LEU A 350 -8.21 3.40 12.91
CA LEU A 350 -6.80 3.80 12.94
C LEU A 350 -6.58 5.16 13.63
N ASP A 351 -7.49 6.11 13.47
CA ASP A 351 -7.33 7.47 14.01
C ASP A 351 -7.31 7.53 15.53
N TYR A 352 -7.89 6.56 16.22
CA TYR A 352 -7.87 6.52 17.68
C TYR A 352 -6.44 6.43 18.24
N VAL A 353 -5.53 5.79 17.51
CA VAL A 353 -4.11 5.66 17.87
C VAL A 353 -3.42 7.02 18.06
N ARG A 354 -3.94 8.07 17.43
CA ARG A 354 -3.37 9.44 17.49
C ARG A 354 -3.93 10.26 18.66
N THR A 355 -4.82 9.71 19.48
CA THR A 355 -5.48 10.43 20.58
C THR A 355 -4.70 10.30 21.89
N GLU A 356 -4.88 11.27 22.79
CA GLU A 356 -4.32 11.20 24.14
C GLU A 356 -4.98 10.07 24.95
N GLU A 357 -6.28 9.86 24.76
CA GLU A 357 -7.05 8.76 25.36
C GLU A 357 -6.44 7.38 25.09
N PHE A 358 -5.85 7.18 23.90
CA PHE A 358 -5.13 5.95 23.56
C PHE A 358 -3.83 5.79 24.38
N LEU A 359 -3.10 6.88 24.61
CA LEU A 359 -1.86 6.89 25.39
C LEU A 359 -2.11 6.67 26.88
N GLU A 360 -3.30 6.98 27.38
CA GLU A 360 -3.72 6.68 28.75
C GLU A 360 -4.03 5.19 28.98
N GLN A 361 -4.34 4.43 27.92
CA GLN A 361 -4.58 3.00 28.02
C GLN A 361 -3.31 2.26 28.46
N ASN A 362 -3.47 1.10 29.10
CA ASN A 362 -2.32 0.30 29.52
C ASN A 362 -1.55 -0.30 28.31
N ILE A 363 -0.31 -0.74 28.55
CA ILE A 363 0.55 -1.29 27.49
C ILE A 363 -0.05 -2.50 26.77
N PHE A 364 -0.77 -3.38 27.48
CA PHE A 364 -1.37 -4.57 26.89
C PHE A 364 -2.46 -4.21 25.89
N PHE A 365 -3.29 -3.21 26.22
CA PHE A 365 -4.29 -2.69 25.31
C PHE A 365 -3.65 -2.07 24.06
N ARG A 366 -2.58 -1.28 24.23
CA ARG A 366 -1.85 -0.70 23.08
C ARG A 366 -1.24 -1.81 22.20
N MET A 367 -0.66 -2.85 22.79
CA MET A 367 -0.15 -4.00 22.04
C MET A 367 -1.26 -4.80 21.35
N PHE A 368 -2.43 -4.96 21.97
CA PHE A 368 -3.59 -5.57 21.32
C PHE A 368 -4.09 -4.71 20.14
N TYR A 369 -4.06 -3.39 20.28
CA TYR A 369 -4.57 -2.49 19.25
C TYR A 369 -3.83 -2.60 17.91
N MET A 370 -2.50 -2.79 17.92
CA MET A 370 -1.76 -3.06 16.67
C MET A 370 -2.20 -4.36 16.00
N VAL A 371 -2.59 -5.38 16.78
CA VAL A 371 -3.14 -6.64 16.24
C VAL A 371 -4.46 -6.39 15.53
N ALA A 372 -5.35 -5.61 16.15
CA ALA A 372 -6.63 -5.24 15.56
C ALA A 372 -6.45 -4.41 14.28
N VAL A 373 -5.55 -3.42 14.30
CA VAL A 373 -5.24 -2.59 13.13
C VAL A 373 -4.66 -3.43 11.99
N PHE A 374 -3.72 -4.34 12.27
CA PHE A 374 -3.16 -5.21 11.24
C PHE A 374 -4.18 -6.22 10.72
N PHE A 375 -5.07 -6.72 11.58
CA PHE A 375 -6.19 -7.56 11.15
C PHE A 375 -7.09 -6.83 10.16
N VAL A 376 -7.53 -5.61 10.48
CA VAL A 376 -8.30 -4.74 9.57
C VAL A 376 -7.56 -4.53 8.25
N PHE A 377 -6.27 -4.23 8.32
CA PHE A 377 -5.42 -4.04 7.16
C PHE A 377 -5.39 -5.29 6.27
N ARG A 378 -5.15 -6.47 6.84
CA ARG A 378 -5.13 -7.74 6.09
C ARG A 378 -6.48 -8.07 5.47
N MET A 379 -7.58 -7.99 6.23
CA MET A 379 -8.92 -8.30 5.71
C MET A 379 -9.29 -7.42 4.52
N ARG A 380 -8.95 -6.12 4.56
CA ARG A 380 -9.14 -5.20 3.43
C ARG A 380 -8.39 -5.66 2.18
N PHE A 381 -7.10 -5.97 2.32
CA PHE A 381 -6.27 -6.40 1.19
C PHE A 381 -6.61 -7.80 0.68
N TYR A 382 -7.02 -8.72 1.54
CA TYR A 382 -7.49 -10.05 1.14
C TYR A 382 -8.74 -9.95 0.27
N ALA A 383 -9.74 -9.18 0.69
CA ALA A 383 -10.94 -8.94 -0.10
C ALA A 383 -10.60 -8.30 -1.47
N ALA A 384 -9.77 -7.25 -1.46
CA ALA A 384 -9.39 -6.53 -2.68
C ALA A 384 -8.58 -7.38 -3.67
N TRP A 385 -7.54 -8.08 -3.20
CA TRP A 385 -6.69 -8.91 -4.07
C TRP A 385 -7.41 -10.15 -4.58
N CYS A 386 -8.20 -10.84 -3.75
CA CYS A 386 -9.00 -11.98 -4.23
C CYS A 386 -10.07 -11.55 -5.25
N GLY A 387 -10.69 -10.38 -5.06
CA GLY A 387 -11.61 -9.81 -6.05
C GLY A 387 -10.92 -9.46 -7.37
N ALA A 388 -9.74 -8.86 -7.32
CA ALA A 388 -8.97 -8.51 -8.52
C ALA A 388 -8.49 -9.77 -9.29
N GLU A 389 -8.02 -10.79 -8.56
CA GLU A 389 -7.65 -12.08 -9.14
C GLU A 389 -8.84 -12.78 -9.79
N ALA A 390 -10.03 -12.72 -9.17
CA ALA A 390 -11.25 -13.26 -9.75
C ALA A 390 -11.57 -12.61 -11.11
N GLY A 391 -11.38 -11.29 -11.25
CA GLY A 391 -11.51 -10.60 -12.54
C GLY A 391 -10.51 -11.09 -13.60
N CYS A 392 -9.27 -11.40 -13.21
CA CYS A 392 -8.30 -12.02 -14.13
C CYS A 392 -8.70 -13.45 -14.51
N ILE A 393 -9.17 -14.24 -13.54
CA ILE A 393 -9.61 -15.63 -13.73
C ILE A 393 -10.76 -15.70 -14.72
N THR A 394 -11.79 -14.87 -14.57
CA THR A 394 -12.94 -14.89 -15.49
C THR A 394 -12.56 -14.46 -16.89
N ALA A 395 -11.53 -13.62 -17.07
CA ALA A 395 -10.98 -13.28 -18.38
C ALA A 395 -10.05 -14.35 -18.97
N GLY A 396 -9.62 -15.35 -18.19
CA GLY A 396 -8.62 -16.33 -18.59
C GLY A 396 -7.17 -15.83 -18.51
N LEU A 397 -6.93 -14.64 -17.96
CA LEU A 397 -5.59 -14.05 -17.86
C LEU A 397 -4.72 -14.83 -16.86
N GLY A 398 -3.52 -15.23 -17.28
CA GLY A 398 -2.58 -15.99 -16.45
C GLY A 398 -2.99 -17.45 -16.22
N CYS A 399 -3.90 -17.98 -17.04
CA CYS A 399 -4.26 -19.39 -17.07
C CYS A 399 -3.21 -20.17 -17.86
N TYR A 400 -2.58 -21.15 -17.22
CA TYR A 400 -1.60 -22.05 -17.86
C TYR A 400 -1.87 -23.50 -17.45
N ALA A 401 -1.39 -24.45 -18.25
CA ALA A 401 -1.45 -25.85 -17.86
C ALA A 401 -0.64 -26.07 -16.57
N GLU A 402 -1.07 -26.95 -15.68
CA GLU A 402 -0.39 -27.22 -14.41
C GLU A 402 1.07 -27.68 -14.63
N LYS A 403 1.31 -28.40 -15.74
CA LYS A 403 2.64 -28.83 -16.21
C LYS A 403 3.58 -27.66 -16.52
N ALA A 404 3.07 -26.45 -16.77
CA ALA A 404 3.88 -25.25 -17.00
C ALA A 404 4.64 -24.78 -15.74
N LEU A 405 4.27 -25.31 -14.57
CA LEU A 405 4.85 -24.97 -13.26
C LEU A 405 4.92 -23.45 -13.06
N SER A 406 3.83 -22.77 -13.41
CA SER A 406 3.74 -21.32 -13.39
C SER A 406 3.94 -20.74 -12.00
N LYS A 407 4.67 -19.62 -11.93
CA LYS A 407 4.90 -18.88 -10.67
C LYS A 407 4.19 -17.53 -10.67
N PRO A 408 3.71 -17.06 -9.50
CA PRO A 408 3.19 -15.71 -9.30
C PRO A 408 4.09 -14.62 -9.90
N GLY A 409 3.52 -13.78 -10.77
CA GLY A 409 4.22 -12.71 -11.48
C GLY A 409 5.16 -13.17 -12.59
N GLY A 410 5.75 -14.37 -12.47
CA GLY A 410 6.76 -14.90 -13.39
C GLY A 410 6.22 -15.61 -14.62
N GLY A 411 5.02 -16.20 -14.57
CA GLY A 411 4.50 -17.02 -15.68
C GLY A 411 5.08 -18.46 -15.67
N PRO A 412 4.96 -19.19 -16.80
CA PRO A 412 5.52 -20.53 -16.97
C PRO A 412 7.01 -20.60 -16.67
N THR A 413 7.45 -21.68 -16.04
CA THR A 413 8.88 -21.90 -15.74
C THR A 413 9.50 -23.06 -16.50
N VAL A 414 8.68 -23.87 -17.17
CA VAL A 414 9.12 -24.92 -18.08
C VAL A 414 8.38 -24.81 -19.42
N ASN A 415 9.06 -25.19 -20.50
CA ASN A 415 8.41 -25.35 -21.79
C ASN A 415 7.47 -26.55 -21.71
N TYR A 416 6.24 -26.38 -22.20
CA TYR A 416 5.27 -27.44 -22.29
C TYR A 416 4.58 -27.37 -23.65
N SER A 417 4.25 -28.52 -24.19
CA SER A 417 3.44 -28.64 -25.40
C SER A 417 2.12 -29.29 -25.00
N PRO A 418 0.97 -28.67 -25.31
CA PRO A 418 -0.31 -29.28 -25.02
C PRO A 418 -0.46 -30.55 -25.87
N ASP A 419 -0.70 -31.68 -25.23
CA ASP A 419 -1.01 -32.94 -25.92
C ASP A 419 -2.53 -32.98 -26.20
N PRO A 420 -2.96 -32.92 -27.47
CA PRO A 420 -4.38 -32.87 -27.85
C PRO A 420 -5.19 -34.10 -27.38
N ASN A 421 -4.53 -35.20 -27.02
CA ASN A 421 -5.20 -36.44 -26.58
C ASN A 421 -5.38 -36.56 -25.07
N THR A 422 -4.91 -35.59 -24.27
CA THR A 422 -5.06 -35.63 -22.81
C THR A 422 -5.85 -34.45 -22.27
N THR A 423 -6.75 -34.72 -21.32
CA THR A 423 -7.44 -33.67 -20.55
C THR A 423 -6.42 -32.97 -19.65
N GLU A 424 -5.97 -31.79 -20.05
CA GLU A 424 -5.02 -31.00 -19.27
C GLU A 424 -5.73 -30.22 -18.15
N LYS A 425 -5.14 -30.26 -16.95
CA LYS A 425 -5.56 -29.41 -15.83
C LYS A 425 -4.87 -28.05 -15.94
N TYR A 426 -5.62 -26.99 -15.66
CA TYR A 426 -5.15 -25.61 -15.70
C TYR A 426 -5.15 -24.97 -14.31
N ASP A 427 -4.20 -24.08 -14.07
CA ASP A 427 -4.17 -23.23 -12.88
C ASP A 427 -3.93 -21.75 -13.23
N PHE A 428 -4.19 -20.89 -12.24
CA PHE A 428 -4.04 -19.43 -12.33
C PHE A 428 -2.91 -18.91 -11.42
N LYS A 429 -1.90 -19.74 -11.13
CA LYS A 429 -0.83 -19.37 -10.19
C LYS A 429 -0.04 -18.14 -10.63
N THR A 430 0.02 -17.84 -11.93
CA THR A 430 0.71 -16.66 -12.46
C THR A 430 0.13 -15.35 -11.92
N ILE A 431 -1.20 -15.26 -11.75
CA ILE A 431 -1.88 -14.05 -11.27
C ILE A 431 -2.17 -14.09 -9.78
N GLN A 432 -1.81 -15.17 -9.08
CA GLN A 432 -1.98 -15.28 -7.63
C GLN A 432 -1.11 -14.24 -6.92
N ASN A 433 -1.74 -13.22 -6.35
CA ASN A 433 -1.12 -12.14 -5.61
C ASN A 433 -1.11 -12.35 -4.10
N ILE A 434 -2.01 -13.19 -3.58
CA ILE A 434 -2.09 -13.47 -2.15
C ILE A 434 -2.34 -14.95 -1.85
N ASP A 435 -1.67 -15.42 -0.80
CA ASP A 435 -2.02 -16.64 -0.08
C ASP A 435 -2.39 -16.28 1.37
N CYS A 436 -3.71 -16.14 1.62
CA CYS A 436 -4.23 -15.68 2.91
C CYS A 436 -3.87 -16.63 4.06
N TYR A 437 -3.95 -17.94 3.83
CA TYR A 437 -3.67 -18.93 4.85
C TYR A 437 -2.20 -18.89 5.26
N ASN A 438 -1.29 -18.99 4.29
CA ASN A 438 0.13 -19.02 4.60
C ASN A 438 0.66 -17.66 5.09
N THR A 439 0.05 -16.54 4.69
CA THR A 439 0.37 -15.22 5.27
C THR A 439 0.17 -15.24 6.79
N ASP A 440 -0.94 -15.83 7.25
CA ASP A 440 -1.30 -15.84 8.67
C ASP A 440 -0.57 -16.93 9.44
N PHE A 441 -0.53 -18.15 8.91
CA PHE A 441 -0.11 -19.33 9.66
C PHE A 441 1.32 -19.79 9.39
N CYS A 442 2.03 -19.24 8.38
CA CYS A 442 3.43 -19.63 8.21
C CYS A 442 4.26 -19.15 9.41
N VAL A 443 5.20 -19.99 9.83
CA VAL A 443 6.05 -19.71 11.02
C VAL A 443 7.05 -18.59 10.73
N LYS A 444 7.71 -18.62 9.58
CA LYS A 444 8.87 -17.78 9.28
C LYS A 444 8.50 -16.42 8.69
N VAL A 445 9.16 -15.35 9.14
CA VAL A 445 9.12 -13.98 8.59
C VAL A 445 9.46 -13.99 7.12
N ARG A 446 10.54 -14.69 6.72
CA ARG A 446 10.97 -14.77 5.33
C ARG A 446 9.92 -15.41 4.42
N HIS A 447 9.22 -16.43 4.92
CA HIS A 447 8.21 -17.14 4.13
C HIS A 447 6.91 -16.33 4.05
N GLY A 448 6.46 -15.73 5.17
CA GLY A 448 5.25 -14.92 5.20
C GLY A 448 5.28 -13.77 4.21
N MET A 449 6.44 -13.13 4.06
CA MET A 449 6.62 -12.08 3.05
C MET A 449 6.39 -12.57 1.63
N ARG A 450 6.75 -13.83 1.30
CA ARG A 450 6.58 -14.38 -0.05
C ARG A 450 5.12 -14.67 -0.39
N TYR A 451 4.24 -14.75 0.61
CA TYR A 451 2.81 -15.00 0.47
C TYR A 451 1.98 -13.71 0.42
N TRP A 452 2.59 -12.57 0.77
CA TRP A 452 1.98 -11.24 0.72
C TRP A 452 2.43 -10.47 -0.52
N ASN A 453 1.47 -10.06 -1.36
CA ASN A 453 1.75 -9.34 -2.61
C ASN A 453 2.76 -10.10 -3.50
N MET A 454 2.46 -11.38 -3.75
CA MET A 454 3.36 -12.37 -4.31
C MET A 454 3.95 -11.96 -5.66
N THR A 455 3.14 -11.30 -6.51
CA THR A 455 3.60 -10.87 -7.84
C THR A 455 4.65 -9.76 -7.74
N VAL A 456 4.52 -8.85 -6.77
CA VAL A 456 5.50 -7.79 -6.48
C VAL A 456 6.74 -8.36 -5.79
N GLN A 457 6.59 -9.37 -4.92
CA GLN A 457 7.74 -10.05 -4.31
C GLN A 457 8.60 -10.75 -5.37
N TRP A 458 7.96 -11.39 -6.35
CA TRP A 458 8.65 -11.94 -7.50
C TRP A 458 9.40 -10.84 -8.27
N TRP A 459 8.74 -9.71 -8.55
CA TRP A 459 9.34 -8.57 -9.25
C TRP A 459 10.56 -8.02 -8.51
N LEU A 460 10.46 -7.80 -7.19
CA LEU A 460 11.57 -7.32 -6.35
C LEU A 460 12.73 -8.31 -6.36
N HIS A 461 12.44 -9.60 -6.23
CA HIS A 461 13.46 -10.65 -6.24
C HIS A 461 14.14 -10.78 -7.60
N HIS A 462 13.43 -10.52 -8.71
CA HIS A 462 13.97 -10.69 -10.06
C HIS A 462 14.73 -9.46 -10.55
N TYR A 463 14.23 -8.24 -10.29
CA TYR A 463 14.79 -7.02 -10.87
C TYR A 463 15.63 -6.19 -9.89
N ILE A 464 15.39 -6.27 -8.58
CA ILE A 464 16.07 -5.42 -7.59
C ILE A 464 17.10 -6.19 -6.79
N TYR A 465 16.72 -7.34 -6.23
CA TYR A 465 17.59 -8.14 -5.37
C TYR A 465 18.91 -8.57 -6.04
N PRO A 466 18.94 -9.02 -7.32
CA PRO A 466 20.17 -9.45 -7.98
C PRO A 466 21.16 -8.30 -8.18
N ASN A 467 20.62 -7.09 -8.42
CA ASN A 467 21.33 -5.85 -8.72
C ASN A 467 21.75 -5.07 -7.46
N ALA A 468 21.53 -5.61 -6.25
CA ALA A 468 21.97 -4.99 -5.02
C ALA A 468 23.51 -4.91 -4.94
N PRO A 469 24.10 -3.77 -4.55
CA PRO A 469 25.56 -3.57 -4.55
C PRO A 469 26.29 -4.34 -3.42
N PHE A 470 25.58 -5.15 -2.64
CA PHE A 470 26.09 -5.81 -1.44
C PHE A 470 26.23 -7.33 -1.65
N LYS A 471 27.28 -7.91 -1.06
CA LYS A 471 27.46 -9.38 -1.02
C LYS A 471 26.63 -10.04 0.09
N SER A 472 26.48 -9.38 1.25
CA SER A 472 25.75 -9.92 2.39
C SER A 472 24.25 -10.04 2.12
N TYR A 473 23.67 -11.22 2.37
CA TYR A 473 22.25 -11.49 2.21
C TYR A 473 21.37 -10.44 2.93
N THR A 474 21.67 -10.13 4.20
CA THR A 474 20.89 -9.17 4.99
C THR A 474 20.93 -7.76 4.40
N LEU A 475 22.08 -7.33 3.88
CA LEU A 475 22.22 -6.02 3.26
C LEU A 475 21.51 -5.96 1.90
N ARG A 476 21.53 -7.06 1.12
CA ARG A 476 20.73 -7.17 -0.11
C ARG A 476 19.23 -7.14 0.16
N ALA A 477 18.78 -7.81 1.21
CA ALA A 477 17.40 -7.73 1.68
C ALA A 477 17.05 -6.30 2.12
N GLY A 478 17.92 -5.64 2.88
CA GLY A 478 17.75 -4.23 3.26
C GLY A 478 17.67 -3.28 2.07
N TRP A 479 18.53 -3.46 1.07
CA TRP A 479 18.46 -2.71 -0.19
C TRP A 479 17.13 -2.93 -0.91
N THR A 480 16.69 -4.18 -1.02
CA THR A 480 15.42 -4.53 -1.66
C THR A 480 14.23 -3.90 -0.93
N MET A 481 14.23 -3.93 0.41
CA MET A 481 13.19 -3.32 1.23
C MET A 481 13.23 -1.79 1.20
N LEU A 482 14.40 -1.16 1.06
CA LEU A 482 14.54 0.28 0.86
C LEU A 482 13.87 0.71 -0.46
N ILE A 483 14.17 0.00 -1.54
CA ILE A 483 13.54 0.26 -2.85
C ILE A 483 12.04 -0.03 -2.81
N SER A 484 11.60 -1.05 -2.08
CA SER A 484 10.17 -1.32 -1.86
C SER A 484 9.48 -0.20 -1.08
N ALA A 485 10.08 0.31 0.00
CA ALA A 485 9.58 1.46 0.75
C ALA A 485 9.45 2.70 -0.13
N TYR A 486 10.51 2.96 -0.92
CA TYR A 486 10.50 4.03 -1.90
C TYR A 486 9.42 3.81 -2.96
N TRP A 487 9.18 2.58 -3.44
CA TRP A 487 8.09 2.31 -4.37
C TRP A 487 6.71 2.58 -3.73
N HIS A 488 6.52 2.39 -2.43
CA HIS A 488 5.27 2.74 -1.75
C HIS A 488 5.06 4.25 -1.51
N GLY A 489 6.12 5.01 -1.19
CA GLY A 489 5.98 6.44 -0.91
C GLY A 489 7.23 7.10 -0.33
N LEU A 490 7.19 8.44 -0.19
CA LEU A 490 8.22 9.22 0.51
C LEU A 490 7.89 9.41 2.00
N HIS A 491 6.79 8.83 2.48
CA HIS A 491 6.37 8.92 3.87
C HIS A 491 7.35 8.13 4.76
N PRO A 492 7.96 8.77 5.79
CA PRO A 492 8.95 8.11 6.65
C PRO A 492 8.46 6.81 7.31
N GLY A 493 7.17 6.67 7.58
CA GLY A 493 6.57 5.47 8.15
C GLY A 493 6.79 4.22 7.30
N TYR A 494 6.79 4.35 5.96
CA TYR A 494 7.14 3.24 5.07
C TYR A 494 8.58 2.77 5.31
N TYR A 495 9.54 3.69 5.36
CA TYR A 495 10.95 3.35 5.59
C TYR A 495 11.15 2.69 6.96
N LEU A 496 10.52 3.22 8.01
CA LEU A 496 10.57 2.62 9.34
C LEU A 496 10.02 1.18 9.35
N SER A 497 8.89 0.97 8.67
CA SER A 497 8.25 -0.34 8.53
C SER A 497 9.14 -1.33 7.76
N PHE A 498 9.47 -1.02 6.50
CA PHE A 498 10.20 -1.93 5.62
C PHE A 498 11.64 -2.20 6.07
N LEU A 499 12.34 -1.22 6.65
CA LEU A 499 13.71 -1.42 7.14
C LEU A 499 13.78 -2.17 8.48
N THR A 500 12.64 -2.42 9.14
CA THR A 500 12.57 -3.34 10.29
C THR A 500 12.58 -4.81 9.83
N ILE A 501 12.17 -5.10 8.60
CA ILE A 501 12.11 -6.47 8.06
C ILE A 501 13.48 -7.19 8.08
N PRO A 502 14.58 -6.61 7.55
CA PRO A 502 15.89 -7.27 7.57
C PRO A 502 16.38 -7.59 8.99
N LEU A 503 16.03 -6.75 9.97
CA LEU A 503 16.36 -6.98 11.37
C LEU A 503 15.62 -8.23 11.90
N CYS A 504 14.32 -8.35 11.63
CA CYS A 504 13.54 -9.54 12.00
C CYS A 504 14.04 -10.81 11.30
N ILE A 505 14.42 -10.74 10.02
CA ILE A 505 15.00 -11.88 9.29
C ILE A 505 16.36 -12.30 9.89
N ALA A 506 17.18 -11.33 10.32
CA ALA A 506 18.45 -11.62 10.97
C ALA A 506 18.24 -12.28 12.34
N ALA A 507 17.27 -11.81 13.13
CA ALA A 507 16.87 -12.43 14.40
C ALA A 507 16.38 -13.86 14.20
N GLU A 508 15.50 -14.07 13.21
CA GLU A 508 15.00 -15.40 12.84
C GLU A 508 16.15 -16.36 12.48
N SER A 509 17.04 -15.92 11.59
CA SER A 509 18.15 -16.75 11.14
C SER A 509 19.12 -17.09 12.29
N ALA A 510 19.31 -16.17 13.23
CA ALA A 510 20.15 -16.40 14.41
C ALA A 510 19.54 -17.44 15.36
N MET A 511 18.23 -17.35 15.65
CA MET A 511 17.55 -18.26 16.56
C MET A 511 17.35 -19.66 15.97
N GLU A 512 17.05 -19.76 14.66
CA GLU A 512 16.93 -21.04 13.98
C GLU A 512 18.26 -21.82 14.03
N ALA A 513 19.38 -21.15 13.74
CA ALA A 513 20.69 -21.78 13.72
C ALA A 513 21.20 -22.17 15.12
N SER A 514 20.83 -21.44 16.16
CA SER A 514 21.41 -21.57 17.50
C SER A 514 20.54 -22.31 18.51
N VAL A 515 19.21 -22.20 18.40
CA VAL A 515 18.24 -22.77 19.35
C VAL A 515 17.46 -23.89 18.70
N ARG A 516 16.72 -23.61 17.62
CA ARG A 516 15.82 -24.60 16.99
C ARG A 516 16.56 -25.89 16.60
N SER A 517 17.78 -25.75 16.05
CA SER A 517 18.64 -26.87 15.65
C SER A 517 19.05 -27.81 16.78
N LYS A 518 18.90 -27.40 18.05
CA LYS A 518 19.27 -28.17 19.25
C LYS A 518 18.08 -28.83 19.94
N LEU A 519 16.85 -28.53 19.51
CA LEU A 519 15.63 -29.02 20.17
C LEU A 519 15.18 -30.35 19.57
N GLY A 520 14.68 -31.25 20.42
CA GLY A 520 13.92 -32.44 20.00
C GLY A 520 12.55 -32.06 19.40
N PRO A 521 11.77 -33.04 18.87
CA PRO A 521 10.53 -32.76 18.13
C PRO A 521 9.51 -31.90 18.88
N ALA A 522 9.24 -32.20 20.16
CA ALA A 522 8.32 -31.41 20.99
C ALA A 522 8.82 -29.98 21.20
N GLY A 523 10.13 -29.81 21.44
CA GLY A 523 10.75 -28.50 21.58
C GLY A 523 10.71 -27.69 20.28
N GLN A 524 10.87 -28.34 19.13
CA GLN A 524 10.73 -27.68 17.82
C GLN A 524 9.31 -27.18 17.57
N ASN A 525 8.28 -27.94 17.98
CA ASN A 525 6.89 -27.49 17.86
C ASN A 525 6.60 -26.26 18.72
N ILE A 526 7.08 -26.24 19.98
CA ILE A 526 6.95 -25.07 20.86
C ILE A 526 7.71 -23.88 20.27
N PHE A 527 8.93 -24.10 19.78
CA PHE A 527 9.72 -23.07 19.11
C PHE A 527 8.97 -22.50 17.91
N ASP A 528 8.41 -23.35 17.06
CA ASP A 528 7.69 -22.94 15.85
C ASP A 528 6.43 -22.13 16.19
N TRP A 529 5.70 -22.47 17.26
CA TRP A 529 4.58 -21.66 17.74
C TRP A 529 5.01 -20.30 18.27
N VAL A 530 6.05 -20.26 19.12
CA VAL A 530 6.61 -18.99 19.64
C VAL A 530 7.11 -18.12 18.50
N HIS A 531 7.79 -18.72 17.53
CA HIS A 531 8.35 -18.03 16.38
C HIS A 531 7.25 -17.47 15.47
N TRP A 532 6.18 -18.25 15.24
CA TRP A 532 4.97 -17.78 14.55
C TRP A 532 4.33 -16.60 15.28
N PHE A 533 4.17 -16.67 16.61
CA PHE A 533 3.60 -15.60 17.42
C PHE A 533 4.44 -14.32 17.30
N LEU A 534 5.77 -14.43 17.48
CA LEU A 534 6.69 -13.29 17.34
C LEU A 534 6.68 -12.71 15.93
N LYS A 535 6.60 -13.54 14.89
CA LYS A 535 6.43 -13.10 13.50
C LYS A 535 5.16 -12.26 13.35
N MET A 536 4.02 -12.73 13.85
CA MET A 536 2.76 -11.98 13.77
C MET A 536 2.86 -10.65 14.53
N ARG A 537 3.43 -10.63 15.74
CA ARG A 537 3.67 -9.38 16.49
C ARG A 537 4.61 -8.42 15.75
N ALA A 538 5.63 -8.93 15.08
CA ALA A 538 6.50 -8.11 14.25
C ALA A 538 5.75 -7.51 13.05
N TYR A 539 4.86 -8.27 12.40
CA TYR A 539 4.02 -7.78 11.32
C TYR A 539 3.04 -6.71 11.80
N ASP A 540 2.38 -6.94 12.95
CA ASP A 540 1.49 -5.96 13.59
C ASP A 540 2.24 -4.63 13.81
N TYR A 541 3.43 -4.72 14.39
CA TYR A 541 4.29 -3.58 14.71
C TYR A 541 4.79 -2.82 13.48
N MET A 542 5.19 -3.53 12.42
CA MET A 542 5.60 -2.94 11.14
C MET A 542 4.41 -2.33 10.41
N CYS A 543 3.21 -2.94 10.51
CA CYS A 543 1.99 -2.38 9.93
C CYS A 543 1.71 -0.98 10.48
N MET A 544 1.91 -0.75 11.78
CA MET A 544 1.74 0.58 12.39
C MET A 544 2.56 1.66 11.68
N GLY A 545 3.83 1.39 11.37
CA GLY A 545 4.65 2.31 10.58
C GLY A 545 4.10 2.54 9.16
N PHE A 546 3.65 1.47 8.51
CA PHE A 546 3.08 1.54 7.17
C PHE A 546 1.79 2.38 7.11
N VAL A 547 0.88 2.23 8.09
CA VAL A 547 -0.44 2.89 8.07
C VAL A 547 -0.44 4.28 8.70
N LEU A 548 0.48 4.58 9.63
CA LEU A 548 0.55 5.90 10.27
C LEU A 548 1.24 6.95 9.39
N LEU A 549 2.07 6.52 8.43
CA LEU A 549 2.81 7.31 7.43
C LEU A 549 3.84 8.30 7.99
N LYS A 550 3.52 9.07 9.04
CA LYS A 550 4.42 10.06 9.63
C LYS A 550 5.42 9.40 10.58
N ALA A 551 6.67 9.87 10.54
CA ALA A 551 7.70 9.46 11.51
C ALA A 551 7.26 9.75 12.95
N SER A 552 6.72 10.95 13.20
CA SER A 552 6.27 11.34 14.55
C SER A 552 5.24 10.38 15.11
N ASP A 553 4.21 10.05 14.33
CA ASP A 553 3.10 9.21 14.77
C ASP A 553 3.60 7.78 15.01
N THR A 554 4.44 7.27 14.10
CA THR A 554 5.04 5.93 14.20
C THR A 554 5.95 5.80 15.41
N ILE A 555 6.86 6.75 15.61
CA ILE A 555 7.81 6.76 16.73
C ILE A 555 7.07 6.94 18.05
N ASN A 556 6.07 7.83 18.13
CA ASN A 556 5.24 7.99 19.32
C ASN A 556 4.53 6.69 19.69
N TYR A 557 3.97 6.00 18.70
CA TYR A 557 3.34 4.70 18.95
C TYR A 557 4.35 3.67 19.46
N TRP A 558 5.49 3.52 18.77
CA TRP A 558 6.54 2.58 19.15
C TRP A 558 7.15 2.90 20.53
N MET A 559 7.34 4.17 20.86
CA MET A 559 7.74 4.62 22.20
C MET A 559 6.72 4.22 23.26
N SER A 560 5.42 4.33 22.96
CA SER A 560 4.34 3.95 23.90
C SER A 560 4.31 2.45 24.23
N ILE A 561 4.99 1.62 23.43
CA ILE A 561 5.20 0.19 23.66
C ILE A 561 6.70 -0.16 23.76
N TYR A 562 7.54 0.83 24.11
CA TYR A 562 8.97 0.69 24.42
C TYR A 562 9.82 0.05 23.32
N PHE A 563 9.47 0.23 22.04
CA PHE A 563 10.15 -0.41 20.90
C PHE A 563 10.34 -1.93 21.06
N ILE A 564 9.38 -2.59 21.71
CA ILE A 564 9.51 -3.98 22.17
C ILE A 564 9.98 -4.97 21.09
N ILE A 565 9.51 -4.81 19.84
CA ILE A 565 9.91 -5.69 18.73
C ILE A 565 11.37 -5.48 18.31
N HIS A 566 11.86 -4.23 18.29
CA HIS A 566 13.27 -3.96 18.01
C HIS A 566 14.16 -4.54 19.11
N ILE A 567 13.77 -4.38 20.38
CA ILE A 567 14.49 -4.93 21.52
C ILE A 567 14.55 -6.46 21.41
N ILE A 568 13.41 -7.14 21.24
CA ILE A 568 13.35 -8.60 21.09
C ILE A 568 14.21 -9.08 19.93
N ALA A 569 14.14 -8.42 18.76
CA ALA A 569 14.92 -8.82 17.60
C ALA A 569 16.43 -8.69 17.85
N VAL A 570 16.88 -7.58 18.45
CA VAL A 570 18.30 -7.39 18.80
C VAL A 570 18.74 -8.42 19.84
N SER A 571 17.95 -8.66 20.89
CA SER A 571 18.22 -9.70 21.89
C SER A 571 18.36 -11.08 21.26
N CYS A 572 17.46 -11.47 20.35
CA CYS A 572 17.53 -12.73 19.62
C CYS A 572 18.83 -12.85 18.80
N ILE A 573 19.28 -11.76 18.15
CA ILE A 573 20.54 -11.76 17.39
C ILE A 573 21.74 -11.93 18.33
N ILE A 574 21.77 -11.22 19.47
CA ILE A 574 22.85 -11.29 20.44
C ILE A 574 22.92 -12.69 21.06
N THR A 575 21.80 -13.20 21.57
CA THR A 575 21.71 -14.54 22.16
C THR A 575 22.09 -15.61 21.15
N GLY A 576 21.57 -15.53 19.91
CA GLY A 576 21.90 -16.51 18.88
C GLY A 576 23.37 -16.50 18.49
N ARG A 577 24.05 -15.34 18.54
CA ARG A 577 25.50 -15.23 18.34
C ARG A 577 26.30 -15.77 19.51
N ALA A 578 25.90 -15.46 20.75
CA ALA A 578 26.56 -15.95 21.97
C ALA A 578 26.53 -17.49 22.03
N LEU A 579 25.36 -18.10 21.80
CA LEU A 579 25.18 -19.55 21.78
C LEU A 579 25.95 -20.25 20.64
N LYS A 580 26.24 -19.52 19.54
CA LYS A 580 27.05 -20.03 18.43
C LYS A 580 28.54 -19.92 18.71
N ARG A 581 28.97 -18.88 19.44
CA ARG A 581 30.38 -18.68 19.84
C ARG A 581 30.80 -19.72 20.89
N GLY A 582 29.96 -19.98 21.90
CA GLY A 582 30.21 -21.05 22.89
C GLY A 582 30.48 -22.40 22.22
N LYS A 583 29.71 -22.78 21.20
CA LYS A 583 29.96 -24.01 20.40
C LYS A 583 31.30 -24.02 19.67
N ARG A 584 31.81 -22.86 19.23
CA ARG A 584 33.12 -22.78 18.55
C ARG A 584 34.26 -22.89 19.56
N GLU A 585 34.06 -22.36 20.76
CA GLU A 585 34.97 -22.49 21.90
C GLU A 585 34.93 -23.94 22.45
N ASP A 586 33.77 -24.57 22.67
CA ASP A 586 33.64 -25.98 23.07
C ASP A 586 34.27 -26.95 22.05
N ARG A 587 34.04 -26.72 20.75
CA ARG A 587 34.69 -27.53 19.69
C ARG A 587 36.19 -27.30 19.58
N ARG A 588 36.70 -26.16 20.06
CA ARG A 588 38.13 -25.85 20.08
C ARG A 588 38.76 -26.45 21.33
N GLY A 589 38.14 -26.31 22.50
CA GLY A 589 38.52 -26.96 23.75
C GLY A 589 38.55 -28.49 23.62
N GLY A 590 37.48 -29.12 23.10
CA GLY A 590 37.48 -30.57 22.88
C GLY A 590 38.43 -31.07 21.79
N LYS A 591 38.95 -30.18 20.93
CA LYS A 591 40.06 -30.50 19.99
C LYS A 591 41.43 -30.31 20.62
N GLU A 592 41.56 -29.38 21.57
CA GLU A 592 42.77 -29.15 22.35
C GLU A 592 42.94 -30.26 23.40
N GLU A 593 41.88 -30.67 24.11
CA GLU A 593 41.87 -31.83 25.03
C GLU A 593 42.19 -33.16 24.30
N LYS A 594 41.63 -33.40 23.11
CA LYS A 594 42.00 -34.57 22.29
C LYS A 594 43.46 -34.55 21.85
N LYS A 595 44.03 -33.37 21.59
CA LYS A 595 45.43 -33.21 21.22
C LYS A 595 46.38 -33.33 22.41
N GLU A 596 45.94 -32.96 23.61
CA GLU A 596 46.68 -33.21 24.85
C GLU A 596 46.65 -34.68 25.21
N GLY A 597 45.49 -35.35 25.14
CA GLY A 597 45.38 -36.80 25.34
C GLY A 597 46.29 -37.63 24.41
N GLU A 598 46.32 -37.31 23.11
CA GLU A 598 47.24 -37.96 22.14
C GLU A 598 48.73 -37.64 22.38
N LYS A 599 49.06 -36.55 23.08
CA LYS A 599 50.45 -36.23 23.45
C LYS A 599 50.87 -36.99 24.72
N THR A 600 49.99 -37.15 25.69
CA THR A 600 50.27 -37.89 26.93
C THR A 600 50.50 -39.38 26.63
N GLU A 601 49.64 -40.02 25.82
CA GLU A 601 49.82 -41.41 25.36
C GLU A 601 51.18 -41.61 24.64
N LYS A 602 51.60 -40.67 23.78
CA LYS A 602 52.90 -40.75 23.09
C LYS A 602 54.13 -40.50 23.96
N THR A 603 53.93 -39.99 25.17
CA THR A 603 55.03 -39.74 26.13
C THR A 603 55.17 -40.91 27.11
N GLU A 604 54.07 -41.61 27.41
CA GLU A 604 54.09 -42.87 28.17
C GLU A 604 54.68 -44.03 27.36
N ASP A 605 54.41 -44.12 26.05
CA ASP A 605 55.02 -45.13 25.13
C ASP A 605 56.53 -44.95 24.85
N LYS A 606 57.21 -44.00 25.51
CA LYS A 606 58.67 -43.75 25.36
C LYS A 606 59.47 -43.97 26.64
N VAL A 607 58.84 -44.44 27.72
CA VAL A 607 59.50 -44.68 29.02
C VAL A 607 59.53 -46.16 29.41
N ASP A 608 58.97 -47.06 28.58
CA ASP A 608 59.11 -48.51 28.74
C ASP A 608 60.13 -49.15 27.78
#